data_AF-A0AAD6UAJ5-F1
#
_entry.id   AF-A0AAD6UAJ5-F1
#
_cell.length_a   1.000
_cell.length_b   1.000
_cell.length_c   1.000
_cell.angle_alpha   90.00
_cell.angle_beta   90.00
_cell.angle_gamma   90.00
#
_symmetry.space_group_name_H-M   'P 1'
#
loop_
_entity.id
_entity.type
_entity.pdbx_description
1 polymer ?
#
loop_
_entity_poly.entity_id
_entity_poly.type
_entity_poly.pdbx_seq_one_letter_code
_entity_poly.pdbx_strand_id
1 'polypeptide(L)'
;MKFVLPRAAVPATDIRSPIPPEISVKPSLAPSKVVKKRFVPLIVHPKKPLQTVPAVIPIPNSGVSPSIVKSSISEISYYLDFPLTLPPISLSTITLPPPLSQRKRVPRFSLLLSRVAKEDLRNCVLVSRTLRYAAYLSASDRLNRYFTGERLSAMQAKYPKMMINMWPYLEQRMRELFDRKQIYVSSFLGRHFPMGANNPIAEHLWTSPDHERQIVIAIRLFLLTRLFFQVSVGGGKDGKDWTEGRIVDAQQLVDEVWKITVRHSAISMESFYVLESTCEPLAATTDSQAASLEVPVRADWAAYIAHRASTSVLPVPRLLDYLNWTNHEEYHLGISRLWLKRIESEGETGVMKRLTSERYILACVVGNSLSGRWMSATQMAQDFAGLAEGAPARVTANPKMNLFLPAYVAPLQHHHVESLHFTAPVRAGLRRPLHTALAVVQTPGREYFILRDNGMQVGCEEDGVAAVWMDILGCDNSGVASGV
;
A
#
# COMPACT_ATOMS: atom_id res chain seq x y z
N MET A 1 -23.83 2.22 58.20
CA MET A 1 -22.46 2.64 58.52
C MET A 1 -22.20 3.98 57.87
N LYS A 2 -21.78 4.98 58.66
CA LYS A 2 -21.59 6.38 58.27
C LYS A 2 -20.12 6.68 57.91
N PHE A 3 -19.95 7.79 57.17
CA PHE A 3 -18.81 8.74 57.15
C PHE A 3 -17.56 8.37 56.33
N VAL A 4 -16.78 9.28 55.69
CA VAL A 4 -16.72 10.77 55.61
C VAL A 4 -15.84 11.16 54.41
N LEU A 5 -16.17 12.25 53.73
CA LEU A 5 -15.31 13.00 52.79
C LEU A 5 -14.36 13.94 53.55
N PRO A 6 -13.12 14.19 53.11
CA PRO A 6 -12.39 15.39 53.51
C PRO A 6 -12.41 16.49 52.43
N ARG A 7 -12.32 17.69 53.00
CA ARG A 7 -12.56 19.04 52.48
C ARG A 7 -11.29 19.64 51.87
N ALA A 8 -11.51 20.65 51.04
CA ALA A 8 -10.54 21.53 50.41
C ALA A 8 -9.61 22.28 51.39
N ALA A 9 -8.42 22.65 50.88
CA ALA A 9 -7.57 23.70 51.44
C ALA A 9 -6.97 24.55 50.29
N VAL A 10 -7.07 25.86 50.45
CA VAL A 10 -6.40 26.93 49.66
C VAL A 10 -5.06 27.24 50.34
N PRO A 11 -4.00 27.58 49.60
CA PRO A 11 -3.35 28.90 49.78
C PRO A 11 -2.87 29.51 48.44
N ALA A 12 -3.12 30.79 48.20
CA ALA A 12 -2.27 31.96 48.50
C ALA A 12 -1.35 32.36 47.33
N THR A 13 -1.61 33.56 46.83
CA THR A 13 -0.79 34.38 45.93
C THR A 13 0.56 34.70 46.56
N ASP A 14 1.65 34.62 45.79
CA ASP A 14 2.75 35.56 45.97
C ASP A 14 3.47 35.88 44.65
N ILE A 15 3.81 37.16 44.53
CA ILE A 15 4.32 37.87 43.37
C ILE A 15 5.85 37.89 43.48
N ARG A 16 6.57 37.50 42.43
CA ARG A 16 7.94 37.99 42.16
C ARG A 16 8.41 37.62 40.75
N SER A 17 8.55 38.65 39.92
CA SER A 17 9.31 38.65 38.67
C SER A 17 10.82 38.49 38.93
N PRO A 18 11.58 38.03 37.94
CA PRO A 18 12.80 38.77 37.60
C PRO A 18 13.09 38.90 36.08
N ILE A 19 13.32 40.16 35.69
CA ILE A 19 14.50 40.72 34.96
C ILE A 19 15.07 39.94 33.74
N PRO A 20 15.25 40.60 32.57
CA PRO A 20 15.83 40.01 31.36
C PRO A 20 17.37 40.18 31.29
N PRO A 21 18.12 39.27 30.63
CA PRO A 21 19.49 39.54 30.26
C PRO A 21 19.60 40.10 28.83
N GLU A 22 19.94 41.38 28.79
CA GLU A 22 21.09 41.98 28.10
C GLU A 22 21.60 41.41 26.77
N ILE A 23 21.55 42.32 25.78
CA ILE A 23 22.16 42.28 24.45
C ILE A 23 23.68 42.40 24.59
N SER A 24 24.44 41.53 23.93
CA SER A 24 25.86 41.78 23.67
C SER A 24 26.24 41.42 22.22
N VAL A 25 27.12 42.27 21.70
CA VAL A 25 27.34 42.61 20.29
C VAL A 25 28.52 41.81 19.72
N LYS A 26 28.44 41.53 18.40
CA LYS A 26 29.49 40.93 17.54
C LYS A 26 30.83 41.67 17.60
N PRO A 27 31.94 41.01 17.22
CA PRO A 27 32.50 41.23 15.87
C PRO A 27 32.95 39.90 15.21
N SER A 28 32.53 39.57 13.99
CA SER A 28 33.14 39.95 12.70
C SER A 28 34.64 39.66 12.58
N LEU A 29 35.00 38.56 11.90
CA LEU A 29 36.21 38.42 11.08
C LEU A 29 35.94 37.36 10.00
N ALA A 30 36.15 37.75 8.74
CA ALA A 30 36.08 36.90 7.55
C ALA A 30 37.52 36.67 6.99
N PRO A 31 37.72 36.09 5.80
CA PRO A 31 37.96 34.67 5.58
C PRO A 31 39.37 34.40 5.00
N SER A 32 39.96 33.22 5.27
CA SER A 32 41.15 32.77 4.55
C SER A 32 40.81 31.80 3.43
N LYS A 33 41.17 32.21 2.22
CA LYS A 33 41.18 31.42 0.99
C LYS A 33 42.29 30.38 1.06
N VAL A 34 41.99 29.11 0.77
CA VAL A 34 43.00 28.16 0.26
C VAL A 34 42.43 27.43 -0.95
N VAL A 35 43.25 27.40 -1.99
CA VAL A 35 42.96 26.99 -3.36
C VAL A 35 43.95 25.88 -3.76
N LYS A 36 43.47 24.93 -4.59
CA LYS A 36 44.18 23.85 -5.35
C LYS A 36 44.54 22.61 -4.53
N LYS A 37 44.31 21.37 -5.00
CA LYS A 37 44.69 20.83 -6.32
C LYS A 37 43.77 19.71 -6.83
N ARG A 38 43.62 19.71 -8.16
CA ARG A 38 43.14 18.66 -9.08
C ARG A 38 43.62 17.25 -8.69
N PHE A 39 42.69 16.29 -8.70
CA PHE A 39 42.98 14.89 -9.00
C PHE A 39 42.53 14.59 -10.43
N VAL A 40 43.46 14.13 -11.26
CA VAL A 40 43.21 13.58 -12.60
C VAL A 40 43.27 12.07 -12.46
N PRO A 41 42.20 11.31 -12.79
CA PRO A 41 42.27 9.86 -12.77
C PRO A 41 43.08 9.34 -13.96
N LEU A 42 44.01 8.43 -13.67
CA LEU A 42 44.81 7.68 -14.66
C LEU A 42 43.90 6.72 -15.43
N ILE A 43 43.79 6.95 -16.74
CA ILE A 43 43.22 6.03 -17.71
C ILE A 43 44.24 4.93 -17.97
N VAL A 44 43.92 3.68 -17.62
CA VAL A 44 44.67 2.50 -18.05
C VAL A 44 43.79 1.71 -19.02
N HIS A 45 44.17 1.72 -20.30
CA HIS A 45 43.61 0.82 -21.32
C HIS A 45 44.48 -0.45 -21.41
N PRO A 46 44.00 -1.62 -20.98
CA PRO A 46 44.58 -2.88 -21.41
C PRO A 46 43.96 -3.35 -22.73
N LYS A 47 44.88 -3.67 -23.65
CA LYS A 47 44.69 -4.06 -25.04
C LYS A 47 43.98 -5.41 -25.19
N LYS A 48 43.15 -5.53 -26.23
CA LYS A 48 42.66 -6.81 -26.77
C LYS A 48 43.83 -7.65 -27.31
N PRO A 49 43.83 -8.97 -27.09
CA PRO A 49 44.45 -9.91 -28.02
C PRO A 49 43.39 -10.45 -28.99
N LEU A 50 43.66 -10.26 -30.29
CA LEU A 50 43.04 -11.05 -31.36
C LEU A 50 43.55 -12.49 -31.26
N GLN A 51 42.62 -13.44 -31.26
CA GLN A 51 42.88 -14.82 -31.67
C GLN A 51 41.84 -15.23 -32.71
N THR A 52 42.29 -15.24 -33.95
CA THR A 52 41.87 -16.12 -35.06
C THR A 52 42.03 -17.59 -34.62
N VAL A 53 41.13 -18.50 -34.96
CA VAL A 53 41.13 -19.51 -36.06
C VAL A 53 40.08 -20.59 -35.66
N PRO A 54 39.53 -21.50 -36.50
CA PRO A 54 38.97 -21.43 -37.86
C PRO A 54 37.48 -21.83 -37.91
N ALA A 55 36.86 -21.63 -39.07
CA ALA A 55 35.54 -22.12 -39.43
C ALA A 55 35.46 -23.65 -39.46
N VAL A 56 34.46 -24.22 -38.77
CA VAL A 56 34.00 -25.60 -38.95
C VAL A 56 32.58 -25.55 -39.53
N ILE A 57 32.42 -26.27 -40.63
CA ILE A 57 31.20 -26.44 -41.43
C ILE A 57 30.12 -27.16 -40.61
N PRO A 58 28.84 -26.75 -40.64
CA PRO A 58 27.79 -27.40 -39.86
C PRO A 58 27.24 -28.65 -40.57
N ILE A 59 27.14 -29.74 -39.82
CA ILE A 59 26.40 -30.97 -40.17
C ILE A 59 24.93 -30.78 -39.73
N PRO A 60 23.92 -31.12 -40.55
CA PRO A 60 22.52 -30.96 -40.18
C PRO A 60 22.06 -32.12 -39.31
N ASN A 61 21.99 -31.92 -37.99
CA ASN A 61 21.33 -32.86 -37.09
C ASN A 61 19.89 -32.41 -36.83
N SER A 62 18.98 -33.14 -37.47
CA SER A 62 17.58 -33.30 -37.11
C SER A 62 17.49 -33.77 -35.66
N GLY A 63 17.02 -32.91 -34.76
CA GLY A 63 16.94 -33.23 -33.33
C GLY A 63 16.02 -32.30 -32.59
N VAL A 64 14.73 -32.68 -32.57
CA VAL A 64 13.71 -32.38 -31.55
C VAL A 64 13.89 -31.05 -30.82
N SER A 65 13.19 -30.03 -31.30
CA SER A 65 12.97 -28.79 -30.56
C SER A 65 12.39 -29.10 -29.18
N PRO A 66 13.05 -28.71 -28.06
CA PRO A 66 12.35 -28.61 -26.81
C PRO A 66 11.33 -27.49 -26.99
N SER A 67 10.06 -27.85 -26.97
CA SER A 67 8.96 -26.91 -26.81
C SER A 67 9.17 -26.19 -25.48
N ILE A 68 9.91 -25.08 -25.53
CA ILE A 68 9.93 -24.07 -24.49
C ILE A 68 8.50 -23.59 -24.42
N VAL A 69 7.78 -24.12 -23.44
CA VAL A 69 6.54 -23.54 -22.93
C VAL A 69 6.95 -22.14 -22.50
N LYS A 70 6.74 -21.17 -23.38
CA LYS A 70 6.68 -19.76 -23.00
C LYS A 70 5.42 -19.61 -22.16
N SER A 71 5.48 -20.07 -20.91
CA SER A 71 4.57 -19.60 -19.87
C SER A 71 4.77 -18.09 -19.85
N SER A 72 3.78 -17.38 -20.35
CA SER A 72 3.83 -15.94 -20.53
C SER A 72 4.22 -15.29 -19.21
N ILE A 73 5.24 -14.44 -19.26
CA ILE A 73 5.73 -13.57 -18.18
C ILE A 73 4.63 -12.63 -17.64
N SER A 74 3.41 -12.69 -18.18
CA SER A 74 2.19 -12.06 -17.69
C SER A 74 1.70 -12.57 -16.32
N GLU A 75 2.30 -13.62 -15.74
CA GLU A 75 1.95 -14.12 -14.40
C GLU A 75 2.65 -13.38 -13.24
N ILE A 76 3.54 -12.42 -13.54
CA ILE A 76 4.19 -11.57 -12.51
C ILE A 76 3.30 -10.38 -12.11
N SER A 77 2.03 -10.37 -12.55
CA SER A 77 1.08 -9.33 -12.20
C SER A 77 0.75 -9.37 -10.70
N TYR A 78 1.03 -8.24 -10.05
CA TYR A 78 0.29 -7.69 -8.91
C TYR A 78 -0.80 -8.62 -8.32
N TYR A 79 -0.48 -9.35 -7.24
CA TYR A 79 -1.39 -10.37 -6.72
C TYR A 79 -2.71 -9.78 -6.17
N LEU A 80 -2.63 -8.79 -5.26
CA LEU A 80 -3.79 -8.03 -4.77
C LEU A 80 -3.79 -6.55 -5.18
N ASP A 81 -2.82 -6.15 -6.00
CA ASP A 81 -2.72 -4.81 -6.56
C ASP A 81 -3.50 -4.77 -7.90
N PHE A 82 -4.83 -4.64 -7.82
CA PHE A 82 -5.68 -4.71 -9.03
C PHE A 82 -5.15 -3.78 -10.13
N PRO A 83 -4.92 -4.30 -11.36
CA PRO A 83 -4.26 -3.53 -12.41
C PRO A 83 -5.07 -2.26 -12.71
N LEU A 84 -4.41 -1.11 -12.55
CA LEU A 84 -4.98 0.20 -12.86
C LEU A 84 -4.90 0.54 -14.36
N THR A 85 -4.23 -0.30 -15.14
CA THR A 85 -3.88 -0.09 -16.56
C THR A 85 -5.05 -0.37 -17.50
N LEU A 86 -6.22 0.21 -17.20
CA LEU A 86 -7.24 0.35 -18.24
C LEU A 86 -6.83 1.52 -19.14
N PRO A 87 -6.88 1.35 -20.47
CA PRO A 87 -6.48 2.40 -21.40
C PRO A 87 -7.32 3.67 -21.14
N PRO A 88 -6.75 4.87 -21.38
CA PRO A 88 -7.48 6.11 -21.16
C PRO A 88 -8.77 6.11 -21.96
N ILE A 89 -9.90 6.40 -21.29
CA ILE A 89 -11.20 6.39 -21.95
C ILE A 89 -11.32 7.62 -22.84
N SER A 90 -11.54 7.38 -24.12
CA SER A 90 -12.00 8.41 -25.05
C SER A 90 -13.52 8.51 -24.97
N LEU A 91 -14.03 9.60 -24.40
CA LEU A 91 -15.45 9.92 -24.40
C LEU A 91 -15.79 10.79 -25.61
N SER A 92 -16.87 10.44 -26.31
CA SER A 92 -17.34 11.19 -27.47
C SER A 92 -18.64 11.94 -27.16
N THR A 93 -18.88 13.02 -27.91
CA THR A 93 -20.18 13.68 -27.90
C THR A 93 -21.24 12.79 -28.55
N ILE A 94 -22.47 12.88 -28.05
CA ILE A 94 -23.61 12.17 -28.60
C ILE A 94 -24.00 12.84 -29.93
N THR A 95 -23.83 12.12 -31.03
CA THR A 95 -24.24 12.60 -32.36
C THR A 95 -25.76 12.61 -32.49
N LEU A 96 -26.30 13.56 -33.25
CA LEU A 96 -27.73 13.65 -33.62
C LEU A 96 -28.71 13.83 -32.45
N PRO A 97 -28.60 14.90 -31.65
CA PRO A 97 -29.58 15.19 -30.58
C PRO A 97 -30.98 15.42 -31.16
N PRO A 98 -32.06 15.02 -30.48
CA PRO A 98 -33.43 15.21 -30.97
C PRO A 98 -33.81 16.70 -31.07
N PRO A 99 -34.92 17.03 -31.76
CA PRO A 99 -35.44 18.40 -31.82
C PRO A 99 -35.66 19.00 -30.42
N LEU A 100 -35.48 20.32 -30.28
CA LEU A 100 -35.55 21.02 -28.98
C LEU A 100 -36.87 20.76 -28.23
N SER A 101 -37.99 20.66 -28.96
CA SER A 101 -39.31 20.34 -28.39
C SER A 101 -39.35 18.99 -27.67
N GLN A 102 -38.62 17.99 -28.18
CA GLN A 102 -38.58 16.63 -27.62
C GLN A 102 -37.55 16.48 -26.50
N ARG A 103 -36.53 17.35 -26.42
CA ARG A 103 -35.47 17.29 -25.40
C ARG A 103 -35.99 17.41 -23.96
N LYS A 104 -37.13 18.07 -23.74
CA LYS A 104 -37.77 18.16 -22.42
C LYS A 104 -38.16 16.79 -21.84
N ARG A 105 -38.42 15.79 -22.69
CA ARG A 105 -38.81 14.43 -22.27
C ARG A 105 -37.62 13.51 -22.06
N VAL A 106 -36.46 13.85 -22.60
CA VAL A 106 -35.24 13.03 -22.58
C VAL A 106 -34.82 12.66 -21.15
N PRO A 107 -34.74 13.57 -20.16
CA PRO A 107 -34.30 13.20 -18.81
C PRO A 107 -35.20 12.14 -18.15
N ARG A 108 -36.52 12.21 -18.37
CA ARG A 108 -37.46 11.22 -17.85
C ARG A 108 -37.24 9.85 -18.50
N PHE A 109 -37.08 9.81 -19.82
CA PHE A 109 -36.78 8.56 -20.51
C PHE A 109 -35.41 8.01 -20.12
N SER A 110 -34.38 8.86 -19.94
CA SER A 110 -33.06 8.45 -19.47
C SER A 110 -33.13 7.72 -18.14
N LEU A 111 -33.88 8.29 -17.19
CA LEU A 111 -34.12 7.69 -15.87
C LEU A 111 -34.84 6.33 -15.99
N LEU A 112 -35.87 6.22 -16.84
CA LEU A 112 -36.57 4.94 -17.06
C LEU A 112 -35.64 3.89 -17.70
N LEU A 113 -34.92 4.27 -18.76
CA LEU A 113 -33.98 3.41 -19.48
C LEU A 113 -32.78 2.99 -18.62
N SER A 114 -32.46 3.73 -17.56
CA SER A 114 -31.43 3.35 -16.59
C SER A 114 -31.77 2.09 -15.78
N ARG A 115 -33.03 1.62 -15.82
CA ARG A 115 -33.51 0.40 -15.16
C ARG A 115 -33.69 -0.79 -16.11
N VAL A 116 -33.62 -0.56 -17.42
CA VAL A 116 -33.80 -1.58 -18.46
C VAL A 116 -32.53 -2.43 -18.59
N ALA A 117 -32.63 -3.71 -18.94
CA ALA A 117 -31.44 -4.54 -19.18
C ALA A 117 -30.60 -4.01 -20.37
N LYS A 118 -29.30 -4.28 -20.41
CA LYS A 118 -28.42 -3.74 -21.48
C LYS A 118 -28.80 -4.31 -22.84
N GLU A 119 -29.26 -5.55 -22.84
CA GLU A 119 -29.71 -6.33 -23.98
C GLU A 119 -30.95 -5.67 -24.61
N ASP A 120 -31.92 -5.29 -23.77
CA ASP A 120 -33.17 -4.66 -24.19
C ASP A 120 -33.00 -3.20 -24.64
N LEU A 121 -32.01 -2.49 -24.10
CA LEU A 121 -31.71 -1.12 -24.53
C LEU A 121 -31.42 -1.02 -26.02
N ARG A 122 -30.84 -2.07 -26.62
CA ARG A 122 -30.59 -2.13 -28.07
C ARG A 122 -31.90 -1.99 -28.85
N ASN A 123 -32.96 -2.63 -28.39
CA ASN A 123 -34.29 -2.53 -28.99
C ASN A 123 -34.90 -1.14 -28.75
N CYS A 124 -34.75 -0.57 -27.55
CA CYS A 124 -35.25 0.77 -27.23
C CYS A 124 -34.64 1.88 -28.10
N VAL A 125 -33.37 1.74 -28.47
CA VAL A 125 -32.62 2.69 -29.32
C VAL A 125 -33.16 2.75 -30.77
N LEU A 126 -33.86 1.69 -31.23
CA LEU A 126 -34.42 1.61 -32.58
C LEU A 126 -35.78 2.33 -32.69
N VAL A 127 -36.50 2.50 -31.57
CA VAL A 127 -37.87 3.04 -31.58
C VAL A 127 -37.94 4.50 -32.03
N SER A 128 -37.05 5.36 -31.54
CA SER A 128 -37.03 6.77 -31.95
C SER A 128 -35.68 7.45 -31.66
N ARG A 129 -35.42 8.58 -32.34
CA ARG A 129 -34.24 9.42 -32.07
C ARG A 129 -34.20 9.93 -30.63
N THR A 130 -35.36 10.21 -30.03
CA THR A 130 -35.46 10.64 -28.63
C THR A 130 -35.11 9.53 -27.66
N LEU A 131 -35.59 8.30 -27.89
CA LEU A 131 -35.23 7.15 -27.05
C LEU A 131 -33.75 6.75 -27.22
N ARG A 132 -33.20 6.82 -28.44
CA ARG A 132 -31.77 6.65 -28.67
C ARG A 132 -30.93 7.63 -27.85
N TYR A 133 -31.29 8.91 -27.90
CA TYR A 133 -30.59 9.94 -27.16
C TYR A 133 -30.73 9.75 -25.64
N ALA A 134 -31.92 9.41 -25.17
CA ALA A 134 -32.16 9.08 -23.76
C ALA A 134 -31.39 7.83 -23.31
N ALA A 135 -31.23 6.81 -24.17
CA ALA A 135 -30.44 5.63 -23.88
C ALA A 135 -28.96 5.98 -23.68
N TYR A 136 -28.39 6.87 -24.49
CA TYR A 136 -27.02 7.36 -24.27
C TYR A 136 -26.87 8.07 -22.92
N LEU A 137 -27.83 8.91 -22.55
CA LEU A 137 -27.80 9.61 -21.26
C LEU A 137 -28.08 8.70 -20.06
N SER A 138 -28.78 7.58 -20.26
CA SER A 138 -29.10 6.64 -19.18
C SER A 138 -27.86 6.04 -18.50
N ALA A 139 -26.71 6.03 -19.18
CA ALA A 139 -25.43 5.64 -18.57
C ALA A 139 -25.07 6.52 -17.37
N SER A 140 -25.30 7.83 -17.46
CA SER A 140 -25.07 8.76 -16.36
C SER A 140 -25.96 8.44 -15.16
N ASP A 141 -27.22 8.07 -15.40
CA ASP A 141 -28.15 7.70 -14.32
C ASP A 141 -27.80 6.35 -13.69
N ARG A 142 -27.26 5.39 -14.47
CA ARG A 142 -26.70 4.13 -13.94
C ARG A 142 -25.46 4.37 -13.09
N LEU A 143 -24.54 5.21 -13.57
CA LEU A 143 -23.35 5.61 -12.83
C LEU A 143 -23.71 6.25 -11.48
N ASN A 144 -24.69 7.18 -11.47
CA ASN A 144 -25.18 7.80 -10.24
C ASN A 144 -25.90 6.83 -9.29
N ARG A 145 -26.24 5.62 -9.72
CA ARG A 145 -26.87 4.61 -8.86
C ARG A 145 -25.87 3.62 -8.29
N TYR A 146 -24.91 3.19 -9.10
CA TYR A 146 -24.02 2.08 -8.76
C TYR A 146 -22.56 2.50 -8.51
N PHE A 147 -22.16 3.68 -8.97
CA PHE A 147 -20.76 4.15 -8.96
C PHE A 147 -20.65 5.61 -8.47
N THR A 148 -21.46 5.98 -7.47
CA THR A 148 -21.39 7.31 -6.83
C THR A 148 -20.06 7.49 -6.10
N GLY A 149 -19.50 8.70 -6.10
CA GLY A 149 -18.26 9.03 -5.39
C GLY A 149 -17.46 10.12 -6.08
N GLU A 150 -16.31 10.48 -5.51
CA GLU A 150 -15.47 11.56 -6.05
C GLU A 150 -14.99 11.30 -7.47
N ARG A 151 -14.68 10.04 -7.84
CA ARG A 151 -14.25 9.70 -9.21
C ARG A 151 -15.32 10.03 -10.25
N LEU A 152 -16.59 9.73 -9.93
CA LEU A 152 -17.71 10.09 -10.81
C LEU A 152 -17.93 11.60 -10.83
N SER A 153 -17.86 12.26 -9.68
CA SER A 153 -18.00 13.71 -9.57
C SER A 153 -16.94 14.45 -10.40
N ALA A 154 -15.68 14.03 -10.33
CA ALA A 154 -14.59 14.58 -11.14
C ALA A 154 -14.83 14.40 -12.65
N MET A 155 -15.32 13.22 -13.05
CA MET A 155 -15.69 12.96 -14.45
C MET A 155 -16.88 13.81 -14.91
N GLN A 156 -17.90 14.00 -14.06
CA GLN A 156 -19.06 14.83 -14.37
C GLN A 156 -18.72 16.33 -14.39
N ALA A 157 -17.75 16.78 -13.60
CA ALA A 157 -17.26 18.15 -13.63
C ALA A 157 -16.49 18.45 -14.93
N LYS A 158 -15.76 17.46 -15.47
CA LYS A 158 -14.99 17.59 -16.71
C LYS A 158 -15.84 17.59 -17.99
N TYR A 159 -17.01 16.96 -17.96
CA TYR A 159 -17.80 16.66 -19.16
C TYR A 159 -19.27 17.04 -19.02
N PRO A 160 -19.88 17.74 -20.00
CA PRO A 160 -21.28 18.15 -19.90
C PRO A 160 -22.25 16.94 -19.89
N LYS A 161 -22.98 16.79 -18.79
CA LYS A 161 -23.88 15.64 -18.51
C LYS A 161 -24.88 15.33 -19.61
N MET A 162 -25.35 16.35 -20.33
CA MET A 162 -26.42 16.21 -21.33
C MET A 162 -25.93 15.93 -22.75
N MET A 163 -24.62 15.93 -23.01
CA MET A 163 -24.09 15.84 -24.39
C MET A 163 -23.02 14.77 -24.58
N ILE A 164 -22.49 14.18 -23.50
CA ILE A 164 -21.42 13.19 -23.57
C ILE A 164 -21.96 11.78 -23.40
N ASN A 165 -21.46 10.87 -24.24
CA ASN A 165 -21.77 9.46 -24.14
C ASN A 165 -20.94 8.83 -23.01
N MET A 166 -21.56 8.59 -21.86
CA MET A 166 -20.90 8.00 -20.67
C MET A 166 -20.86 6.46 -20.68
N TRP A 167 -21.38 5.79 -21.71
CA TRP A 167 -21.35 4.33 -21.80
C TRP A 167 -19.94 3.73 -21.73
N PRO A 168 -18.91 4.26 -22.43
CA PRO A 168 -17.56 3.73 -22.32
C PRO A 168 -17.01 3.78 -20.89
N TYR A 169 -17.30 4.86 -20.14
CA TYR A 169 -16.93 4.96 -18.73
C TYR A 169 -17.70 3.95 -17.87
N LEU A 170 -19.02 3.82 -18.06
CA LEU A 170 -19.82 2.82 -17.33
C LEU A 170 -19.32 1.38 -17.57
N GLU A 171 -19.04 1.02 -18.82
CA GLU A 171 -18.52 -0.31 -19.17
C GLU A 171 -17.14 -0.56 -18.54
N GLN A 172 -16.27 0.45 -18.53
CA GLN A 172 -15.00 0.35 -17.82
C GLN A 172 -15.19 0.08 -16.33
N ARG A 173 -16.07 0.83 -15.66
CA ARG A 173 -16.30 0.69 -14.21
C ARG A 173 -16.94 -0.66 -13.86
N MET A 174 -17.82 -1.17 -14.72
CA MET A 174 -18.38 -2.52 -14.59
C MET A 174 -17.31 -3.60 -14.78
N ARG A 175 -16.40 -3.44 -15.74
CA ARG A 175 -15.28 -4.36 -15.96
C ARG A 175 -14.32 -4.34 -14.78
N GLU A 176 -13.92 -3.16 -14.31
CA GLU A 176 -13.08 -2.97 -13.12
C GLU A 176 -13.70 -3.69 -11.91
N LEU A 177 -15.00 -3.50 -11.65
CA LEU A 177 -15.72 -4.18 -10.59
C LEU A 177 -15.67 -5.71 -10.75
N PHE A 178 -15.95 -6.22 -11.95
CA PHE A 178 -15.94 -7.64 -12.24
C PHE A 178 -14.56 -8.26 -12.04
N ASP A 179 -13.52 -7.66 -12.63
CA ASP A 179 -12.13 -8.13 -12.56
C ASP A 179 -11.64 -8.16 -11.11
N ARG A 180 -11.94 -7.12 -10.32
CA ARG A 180 -11.58 -7.05 -8.90
C ARG A 180 -12.22 -8.17 -8.09
N LYS A 181 -13.52 -8.43 -8.31
CA LYS A 181 -14.23 -9.51 -7.63
C LYS A 181 -13.68 -10.88 -8.03
N GLN A 182 -13.39 -11.08 -9.32
CA GLN A 182 -12.80 -12.33 -9.81
C GLN A 182 -11.41 -12.58 -9.21
N ILE A 183 -10.53 -11.58 -9.25
CA ILE A 183 -9.18 -11.66 -8.66
C ILE A 183 -9.29 -12.00 -7.17
N TYR A 184 -10.15 -11.30 -6.42
CA TYR A 184 -10.37 -11.60 -5.00
C TYR A 184 -10.86 -13.03 -4.79
N VAL A 185 -11.90 -13.47 -5.50
CA VAL A 185 -12.47 -14.82 -5.35
C VAL A 185 -11.43 -15.90 -5.67
N SER A 186 -10.57 -15.67 -6.67
CA SER A 186 -9.48 -16.58 -7.02
C SER A 186 -8.31 -16.57 -6.04
N SER A 187 -8.20 -15.53 -5.21
CA SER A 187 -7.13 -15.38 -4.23
C SER A 187 -7.34 -16.29 -3.02
N PHE A 188 -6.27 -16.60 -2.28
CA PHE A 188 -6.36 -17.27 -0.98
C PHE A 188 -7.25 -16.50 0.03
N LEU A 189 -7.30 -15.16 -0.06
CA LEU A 189 -8.20 -14.36 0.78
C LEU A 189 -9.67 -14.60 0.42
N GLY A 190 -10.00 -14.77 -0.86
CA GLY A 190 -11.36 -15.10 -1.28
C GLY A 190 -11.79 -16.50 -0.83
N ARG A 191 -10.86 -17.46 -0.79
CA ARG A 191 -11.09 -18.80 -0.23
C ARG A 191 -11.33 -18.74 1.29
N HIS A 192 -10.53 -17.95 2.01
CA HIS A 192 -10.65 -17.80 3.47
C HIS A 192 -11.86 -16.95 3.89
N PHE A 193 -12.20 -15.93 3.11
CA PHE A 193 -13.29 -14.99 3.33
C PHE A 193 -14.25 -14.97 2.12
N PRO A 194 -15.12 -15.99 1.99
CA PRO A 194 -15.97 -16.14 0.83
C PRO A 194 -16.95 -14.97 0.68
N MET A 195 -17.22 -14.59 -0.58
CA MET A 195 -18.27 -13.62 -0.88
C MET A 195 -19.64 -14.22 -0.55
N GLY A 196 -20.28 -13.75 0.53
CA GLY A 196 -21.58 -14.22 0.97
C GLY A 196 -22.24 -13.29 1.98
N ALA A 197 -23.13 -13.83 2.81
CA ALA A 197 -23.80 -13.08 3.87
C ALA A 197 -22.82 -12.39 4.83
N ASN A 198 -21.65 -13.00 5.04
CA ASN A 198 -20.59 -12.51 5.92
C ASN A 198 -19.43 -11.89 5.12
N ASN A 199 -19.71 -11.22 3.99
CA ASN A 199 -18.67 -10.55 3.22
C ASN A 199 -18.03 -9.44 4.08
N PRO A 200 -16.72 -9.52 4.38
CA PRO A 200 -16.05 -8.55 5.23
C PRO A 200 -15.92 -7.17 4.55
N ILE A 201 -16.25 -7.04 3.26
CA ILE A 201 -16.19 -5.77 2.53
C ILE A 201 -17.59 -5.31 2.13
N ALA A 202 -17.87 -4.02 2.32
CA ALA A 202 -19.10 -3.39 1.84
C ALA A 202 -19.18 -3.38 0.31
N GLU A 203 -20.37 -3.63 -0.24
CA GLU A 203 -20.56 -3.79 -1.69
C GLU A 203 -20.10 -2.55 -2.49
N HIS A 204 -20.29 -1.36 -1.94
CA HIS A 204 -19.90 -0.12 -2.62
C HIS A 204 -18.37 0.05 -2.73
N LEU A 205 -17.57 -0.47 -1.79
CA LEU A 205 -16.11 -0.35 -1.80
C LEU A 205 -15.46 -1.07 -2.98
N TRP A 206 -16.09 -2.13 -3.50
CA TRP A 206 -15.61 -2.84 -4.69
C TRP A 206 -15.52 -1.94 -5.92
N THR A 207 -16.37 -0.93 -5.97
CA THR A 207 -16.32 0.08 -7.02
C THR A 207 -15.18 1.07 -6.81
N SER A 208 -14.66 1.22 -5.60
CA SER A 208 -13.71 2.28 -5.22
C SER A 208 -14.23 3.66 -5.64
N PRO A 209 -15.28 4.16 -4.95
CA PRO A 209 -16.01 5.35 -5.33
C PRO A 209 -15.16 6.63 -5.39
N ASP A 210 -14.21 6.79 -4.47
CA ASP A 210 -13.50 8.05 -4.25
C ASP A 210 -12.05 8.00 -4.69
N HIS A 211 -11.36 6.90 -4.42
CA HIS A 211 -9.96 6.71 -4.81
C HIS A 211 -9.70 5.33 -5.39
N GLU A 212 -8.93 5.22 -6.47
CA GLU A 212 -8.72 3.97 -7.20
C GLU A 212 -8.21 2.81 -6.33
N ARG A 213 -7.39 3.14 -5.32
CA ARG A 213 -6.80 2.19 -4.37
C ARG A 213 -7.71 1.77 -3.22
N GLN A 214 -8.89 2.36 -3.01
CA GLN A 214 -9.73 2.07 -1.82
C GLN A 214 -9.95 0.58 -1.58
N ILE A 215 -10.29 -0.17 -2.63
CA ILE A 215 -10.52 -1.61 -2.51
C ILE A 215 -9.22 -2.39 -2.26
N VAL A 216 -8.09 -1.94 -2.82
CA VAL A 216 -6.76 -2.52 -2.56
C VAL A 216 -6.44 -2.34 -1.08
N ILE A 217 -6.62 -1.13 -0.53
CA ILE A 217 -6.40 -0.83 0.88
C ILE A 217 -7.33 -1.64 1.79
N ALA A 218 -8.58 -1.83 1.40
CA ALA A 218 -9.50 -2.67 2.15
C ALA A 218 -9.07 -4.16 2.16
N ILE A 219 -8.71 -4.72 0.99
CA ILE A 219 -8.38 -6.14 0.83
C ILE A 219 -6.96 -6.47 1.29
N ARG A 220 -5.97 -5.88 0.61
CA ARG A 220 -4.53 -6.17 0.76
C ARG A 220 -4.03 -5.94 2.16
N LEU A 221 -4.72 -5.06 2.85
CA LEU A 221 -4.08 -4.19 3.79
C LEU A 221 -4.85 -4.29 5.11
N PHE A 222 -6.18 -4.20 5.10
CA PHE A 222 -6.92 -4.54 6.30
C PHE A 222 -7.18 -6.05 6.46
N LEU A 223 -7.69 -6.75 5.44
CA LEU A 223 -8.02 -8.18 5.61
C LEU A 223 -6.78 -9.06 5.76
N LEU A 224 -5.75 -8.84 4.94
CA LEU A 224 -4.52 -9.62 5.02
C LEU A 224 -3.79 -9.38 6.34
N THR A 225 -3.59 -8.12 6.74
CA THR A 225 -2.86 -7.79 7.98
C THR A 225 -3.64 -8.26 9.21
N ARG A 226 -4.97 -8.22 9.19
CA ARG A 226 -5.79 -8.82 10.26
C ARG A 226 -5.65 -10.33 10.33
N LEU A 227 -5.76 -11.01 9.19
CA LEU A 227 -5.53 -12.45 9.12
C LEU A 227 -4.13 -12.78 9.64
N PHE A 228 -3.13 -11.97 9.26
CA PHE A 228 -1.77 -12.13 9.74
C PHE A 228 -1.67 -12.04 11.26
N PHE A 229 -2.13 -10.96 11.86
CA PHE A 229 -2.07 -10.79 13.31
C PHE A 229 -2.90 -11.84 14.06
N GLN A 230 -4.03 -12.26 13.50
CA GLN A 230 -4.83 -13.32 14.10
C GLN A 230 -4.08 -14.66 14.11
N VAL A 231 -3.43 -15.03 13.01
CA VAL A 231 -2.64 -16.26 12.92
C VAL A 231 -1.40 -16.18 13.81
N SER A 232 -0.74 -15.03 13.85
CA SER A 232 0.56 -14.86 14.53
C SER A 232 0.46 -14.61 16.03
N VAL A 233 -0.54 -13.85 16.48
CA VAL A 233 -0.70 -13.43 17.90
C VAL A 233 -1.84 -14.18 18.59
N GLY A 234 -2.70 -14.85 17.82
CA GLY A 234 -3.96 -15.40 18.29
C GLY A 234 -5.08 -14.36 18.21
N GLY A 235 -6.27 -14.79 17.79
CA GLY A 235 -7.47 -13.95 17.91
C GLY A 235 -7.67 -13.56 19.38
N GLY A 236 -8.16 -12.34 19.64
CA GLY A 236 -8.41 -11.83 21.00
C GLY A 236 -9.29 -12.77 21.86
N LYS A 237 -9.61 -12.35 23.09
CA LYS A 237 -10.19 -13.20 24.16
C LYS A 237 -11.36 -14.13 23.73
N ASP A 238 -12.13 -13.78 22.69
CA ASP A 238 -13.25 -14.60 22.19
C ASP A 238 -13.06 -15.21 20.79
N GLY A 239 -11.91 -15.00 20.14
CA GLY A 239 -11.51 -15.63 18.86
C GLY A 239 -12.36 -15.30 17.62
N LYS A 240 -13.59 -14.79 17.79
CA LYS A 240 -14.61 -14.59 16.75
C LYS A 240 -14.88 -13.12 16.41
N ASP A 241 -14.78 -12.20 17.37
CA ASP A 241 -15.17 -10.80 17.24
C ASP A 241 -14.53 -10.07 16.05
N TRP A 242 -13.30 -10.43 15.68
CA TRP A 242 -12.60 -9.74 14.62
C TRP A 242 -13.13 -10.13 13.21
N THR A 243 -13.66 -11.35 13.01
CA THR A 243 -14.28 -11.74 11.73
C THR A 243 -15.63 -11.06 11.48
N GLU A 244 -16.25 -10.51 12.52
CA GLU A 244 -17.59 -9.93 12.46
C GLU A 244 -17.57 -8.49 11.93
N GLY A 245 -16.42 -7.81 12.04
CA GLY A 245 -16.22 -6.46 11.54
C GLY A 245 -16.22 -6.38 10.02
N ARG A 246 -17.21 -5.68 9.45
CA ARG A 246 -17.30 -5.38 8.02
C ARG A 246 -16.66 -4.03 7.71
N ILE A 247 -15.70 -4.01 6.79
CA ILE A 247 -15.12 -2.77 6.25
C ILE A 247 -16.20 -2.04 5.45
N VAL A 248 -16.52 -0.83 5.89
CA VAL A 248 -17.56 0.01 5.29
C VAL A 248 -16.98 1.23 4.62
N ASP A 249 -15.74 1.61 4.90
CA ASP A 249 -15.11 2.74 4.22
C ASP A 249 -13.58 2.65 4.25
N ALA A 250 -12.94 3.28 3.27
CA ALA A 250 -11.50 3.49 3.20
C ALA A 250 -11.22 4.86 2.57
N GLN A 251 -10.61 5.77 3.32
CA GLN A 251 -10.36 7.15 2.92
C GLN A 251 -8.87 7.45 2.99
N GLN A 252 -8.34 8.11 1.96
CA GLN A 252 -6.97 8.59 1.99
C GLN A 252 -6.92 9.89 2.80
N LEU A 253 -6.02 9.96 3.78
CA LEU A 253 -5.77 11.21 4.52
C LEU A 253 -4.63 11.99 3.88
N VAL A 254 -3.53 11.28 3.63
CA VAL A 254 -2.34 11.74 2.90
C VAL A 254 -1.84 10.56 2.07
N ASP A 255 -0.94 10.79 1.10
CA ASP A 255 -0.48 9.76 0.14
C ASP A 255 -0.30 8.38 0.77
N GLU A 256 0.44 8.31 1.89
CA GLU A 256 0.85 7.06 2.54
C GLU A 256 -0.02 6.67 3.75
N VAL A 257 -1.00 7.46 4.19
CA VAL A 257 -1.81 7.17 5.39
C VAL A 257 -3.29 7.15 5.06
N TRP A 258 -3.95 6.08 5.49
CA TRP A 258 -5.35 5.79 5.20
C TRP A 258 -6.16 5.65 6.48
N LYS A 259 -7.44 6.05 6.42
CA LYS A 259 -8.45 5.79 7.44
C LYS A 259 -9.37 4.69 6.94
N ILE A 260 -9.51 3.62 7.72
CA ILE A 260 -10.39 2.49 7.42
C ILE A 260 -11.50 2.46 8.46
N THR A 261 -12.75 2.46 8.01
CA THR A 261 -13.91 2.37 8.89
C THR A 261 -14.49 0.97 8.86
N VAL A 262 -14.65 0.38 10.03
CA VAL A 262 -15.15 -0.97 10.24
C VAL A 262 -16.43 -0.89 11.06
N ARG A 263 -17.43 -1.66 10.65
CA ARG A 263 -18.70 -1.80 11.34
C ARG A 263 -18.78 -3.19 11.94
N HIS A 264 -18.82 -3.28 13.27
CA HIS A 264 -18.97 -4.54 14.00
C HIS A 264 -20.44 -4.88 14.24
N SER A 265 -21.27 -3.88 14.48
CA SER A 265 -22.72 -4.04 14.65
C SER A 265 -23.47 -2.88 14.01
N ALA A 266 -24.81 -2.88 14.06
CA ALA A 266 -25.59 -1.75 13.54
C ALA A 266 -25.26 -0.40 14.21
N ILE A 267 -24.67 -0.43 15.41
CA ILE A 267 -24.46 0.75 16.26
C ILE A 267 -22.96 1.00 16.52
N SER A 268 -22.11 -0.03 16.41
CA SER A 268 -20.68 0.08 16.70
C SER A 268 -19.87 0.23 15.42
N MET A 269 -19.23 1.40 15.24
CA MET A 269 -18.18 1.60 14.25
C MET A 269 -16.84 1.96 14.92
N GLU A 270 -15.79 1.52 14.24
CA GLU A 270 -14.40 1.73 14.63
C GLU A 270 -13.62 2.23 13.42
N SER A 271 -12.75 3.20 13.63
CA SER A 271 -11.87 3.77 12.61
C SER A 271 -10.43 3.46 12.94
N PHE A 272 -9.73 2.84 11.99
CA PHE A 272 -8.29 2.55 12.06
C PHE A 272 -7.54 3.50 11.14
N TYR A 273 -6.44 4.07 11.64
CA TYR A 273 -5.48 4.82 10.84
C TYR A 273 -4.33 3.89 10.52
N VAL A 274 -4.03 3.68 9.25
CA VAL A 274 -3.12 2.63 8.80
C VAL A 274 -2.14 3.15 7.77
N LEU A 275 -0.97 2.51 7.70
CA LEU A 275 0.06 2.80 6.71
C LEU A 275 -0.25 2.12 5.36
N GLU A 276 -0.16 2.83 4.24
CA GLU A 276 -0.47 2.26 2.91
C GLU A 276 0.41 1.03 2.55
N SER A 277 1.68 1.01 2.94
CA SER A 277 2.59 -0.04 2.49
C SER A 277 2.39 -1.38 3.19
N THR A 278 2.10 -1.38 4.50
CA THR A 278 2.00 -2.59 5.35
C THR A 278 0.61 -2.78 5.97
N CYS A 279 -0.17 -1.70 6.08
CA CYS A 279 -1.40 -1.58 6.86
C CYS A 279 -1.31 -1.99 8.31
N GLU A 280 -0.13 -1.81 8.87
CA GLU A 280 -0.02 -1.75 10.31
C GLU A 280 -0.79 -0.53 10.84
N PRO A 281 -1.58 -0.71 11.90
CA PRO A 281 -2.35 0.36 12.50
C PRO A 281 -1.41 1.35 13.20
N LEU A 282 -1.58 2.63 12.91
CA LEU A 282 -0.97 3.75 13.62
C LEU A 282 -1.80 4.13 14.86
N ALA A 283 -3.12 4.04 14.74
CA ALA A 283 -4.08 4.33 15.80
C ALA A 283 -5.45 3.69 15.51
N ALA A 284 -6.27 3.54 16.55
CA ALA A 284 -7.66 3.13 16.45
C ALA A 284 -8.55 4.09 17.26
N THR A 285 -9.77 4.32 16.79
CA THR A 285 -10.78 5.13 17.47
C THR A 285 -12.15 4.49 17.36
N THR A 286 -12.94 4.61 18.41
CA THR A 286 -14.36 4.25 18.39
C THR A 286 -15.23 5.49 18.17
N ASP A 287 -16.48 5.29 17.75
CA ASP A 287 -17.42 6.40 17.50
C ASP A 287 -17.55 7.37 18.69
N SER A 288 -17.41 6.89 19.93
CA SER A 288 -17.45 7.74 21.13
C SER A 288 -16.27 8.72 21.23
N GLN A 289 -15.16 8.44 20.54
CA GLN A 289 -13.95 9.26 20.50
C GLN A 289 -13.80 10.04 19.18
N ALA A 290 -14.52 9.65 18.13
CA ALA A 290 -14.45 10.27 16.80
C ALA A 290 -15.00 11.71 16.73
N ALA A 291 -15.58 12.23 17.82
CA ALA A 291 -16.07 13.61 17.89
C ALA A 291 -14.94 14.65 17.96
N SER A 292 -13.71 14.26 18.29
CA SER A 292 -12.54 15.15 18.18
C SER A 292 -12.06 15.23 16.73
N LEU A 293 -11.85 16.44 16.22
CA LEU A 293 -11.30 16.68 14.87
C LEU A 293 -9.82 16.26 14.73
N GLU A 294 -9.15 15.93 15.83
CA GLU A 294 -7.74 15.56 15.83
C GLU A 294 -7.54 14.07 15.51
N VAL A 295 -6.56 13.78 14.65
CA VAL A 295 -6.16 12.41 14.34
C VAL A 295 -5.51 11.81 15.59
N PRO A 296 -6.03 10.69 16.13
CA PRO A 296 -5.63 10.07 17.40
C PRO A 296 -4.27 9.33 17.31
N VAL A 297 -3.35 9.84 16.49
CA VAL A 297 -2.03 9.27 16.28
C VAL A 297 -1.00 9.97 17.16
N ARG A 298 0.19 9.38 17.24
CA ARG A 298 1.34 9.99 17.92
C ARG A 298 1.62 11.39 17.36
N ALA A 299 2.13 12.29 18.20
CA ALA A 299 2.30 13.70 17.85
C ALA A 299 3.17 13.96 16.60
N ASP A 300 4.21 13.16 16.38
CA ASP A 300 5.05 13.20 15.17
C ASP A 300 4.33 12.69 13.92
N TRP A 301 3.46 11.66 14.04
CA TRP A 301 2.58 11.22 12.97
C TRP A 301 1.53 12.28 12.64
N ALA A 302 0.94 12.92 13.67
CA ALA A 302 0.02 14.03 13.47
C ALA A 302 0.71 15.20 12.76
N ALA A 303 1.93 15.55 13.19
CA ALA A 303 2.75 16.57 12.52
C ALA A 303 3.11 16.18 11.09
N TYR A 304 3.44 14.90 10.84
CA TYR A 304 3.71 14.38 9.50
C TYR A 304 2.48 14.51 8.59
N ILE A 305 1.32 14.05 9.05
CA ILE A 305 0.05 14.13 8.31
C ILE A 305 -0.31 15.59 8.04
N ALA A 306 -0.22 16.47 9.05
CA ALA A 306 -0.50 17.89 8.89
C ALA A 306 0.45 18.56 7.88
N HIS A 307 1.75 18.28 7.98
CA HIS A 307 2.75 18.79 7.05
C HIS A 307 2.48 18.31 5.62
N ARG A 308 2.16 17.02 5.44
CA ARG A 308 1.80 16.44 4.14
C ARG A 308 0.52 17.03 3.57
N ALA A 309 -0.49 17.26 4.39
CA ALA A 309 -1.75 17.88 3.98
C ALA A 309 -1.57 19.36 3.57
N SER A 310 -0.63 20.08 4.20
CA SER A 310 -0.37 21.50 3.89
C SER A 310 0.62 21.74 2.76
N THR A 311 1.46 20.76 2.43
CA THR A 311 2.60 20.98 1.51
C THR A 311 2.19 20.73 0.06
N SER A 312 2.04 21.82 -0.70
CA SER A 312 1.84 21.76 -2.16
C SER A 312 3.16 21.75 -2.97
N VAL A 313 4.32 21.82 -2.30
CA VAL A 313 5.64 21.97 -2.95
C VAL A 313 6.30 20.61 -3.16
N LEU A 314 6.69 20.33 -4.41
CA LEU A 314 7.45 19.14 -4.80
C LEU A 314 8.97 19.43 -4.78
N PRO A 315 9.83 18.46 -4.42
CA PRO A 315 9.51 17.09 -4.01
C PRO A 315 9.20 16.97 -2.52
N VAL A 316 8.09 16.30 -2.20
CA VAL A 316 7.75 15.98 -0.81
C VAL A 316 8.52 14.73 -0.39
N PRO A 317 9.23 14.74 0.77
CA PRO A 317 9.90 13.56 1.28
C PRO A 317 8.92 12.40 1.47
N ARG A 318 9.34 11.19 1.07
CA ARG A 318 8.60 9.94 1.29
C ARG A 318 8.75 9.49 2.73
N LEU A 319 7.85 8.63 3.20
CA LEU A 319 7.94 8.05 4.54
C LEU A 319 9.28 7.36 4.80
N LEU A 320 9.79 6.61 3.82
CA LEU A 320 11.08 5.94 3.91
C LEU A 320 12.25 6.92 4.11
N ASP A 321 12.13 8.18 3.70
CA ASP A 321 13.19 9.18 3.92
C ASP A 321 13.36 9.54 5.41
N TYR A 322 12.41 9.15 6.26
CA TYR A 322 12.48 9.28 7.72
C TYR A 322 13.00 8.01 8.41
N LEU A 323 13.40 6.98 7.63
CA LEU A 323 14.01 5.76 8.15
C LEU A 323 15.43 6.04 8.64
N ASN A 324 15.72 5.60 9.85
CA ASN A 324 17.06 5.47 10.38
C ASN A 324 17.50 4.02 10.30
N TRP A 325 18.62 3.77 9.61
CA TRP A 325 19.23 2.45 9.44
C TRP A 325 20.75 2.54 9.61
N THR A 326 21.44 1.40 9.67
CA THR A 326 22.91 1.35 9.81
C THR A 326 23.60 0.97 8.50
N ASN A 327 24.92 1.16 8.39
CA ASN A 327 25.71 0.80 7.21
C ASN A 327 25.15 1.48 5.92
N HIS A 328 25.25 2.81 5.89
CA HIS A 328 24.77 3.62 4.77
C HIS A 328 25.63 3.46 3.51
N GLU A 329 26.85 2.92 3.67
CA GLU A 329 27.79 2.62 2.59
C GLU A 329 27.28 1.49 1.69
N GLU A 330 26.73 0.41 2.25
CA GLU A 330 26.24 -0.73 1.48
C GLU A 330 24.72 -0.67 1.23
N TYR A 331 23.97 -0.09 2.16
CA TYR A 331 22.51 -0.07 2.10
C TYR A 331 21.94 1.32 1.86
N HIS A 332 20.88 1.37 1.05
CA HIS A 332 20.03 2.52 0.86
C HIS A 332 18.62 2.17 1.35
N LEU A 333 18.14 2.88 2.39
CA LEU A 333 16.84 2.60 3.02
C LEU A 333 16.72 1.15 3.49
N GLY A 334 17.82 0.58 4.02
CA GLY A 334 17.87 -0.83 4.43
C GLY A 334 18.03 -1.86 3.29
N ILE A 335 18.10 -1.43 2.03
CA ILE A 335 18.19 -2.32 0.85
C ILE A 335 19.58 -2.22 0.20
N SER A 336 20.18 -3.35 -0.15
CA SER A 336 21.51 -3.44 -0.77
C SER A 336 21.59 -2.61 -2.05
N ARG A 337 22.50 -1.63 -2.07
CA ARG A 337 22.72 -0.74 -3.23
C ARG A 337 23.16 -1.52 -4.46
N LEU A 338 23.94 -2.58 -4.27
CA LEU A 338 24.42 -3.42 -5.36
C LEU A 338 23.25 -4.20 -5.98
N TRP A 339 22.34 -4.73 -5.15
CA TRP A 339 21.18 -5.46 -5.65
C TRP A 339 20.16 -4.54 -6.33
N LEU A 340 19.90 -3.34 -5.78
CA LEU A 340 19.07 -2.32 -6.42
C LEU A 340 19.52 -2.03 -7.86
N LYS A 341 20.82 -1.88 -8.08
CA LYS A 341 21.38 -1.70 -9.44
C LYS A 341 21.17 -2.88 -10.37
N ARG A 342 21.12 -4.12 -9.86
CA ARG A 342 20.88 -5.32 -10.69
C ARG A 342 19.43 -5.35 -11.16
N ILE A 343 18.49 -5.09 -10.26
CA ILE A 343 17.06 -5.19 -10.57
C ILE A 343 16.55 -4.05 -11.46
N GLU A 344 17.28 -2.92 -11.58
CA GLU A 344 16.96 -1.86 -12.54
C GLU A 344 16.88 -2.38 -13.99
N SER A 345 17.66 -3.40 -14.32
CA SER A 345 17.65 -4.03 -15.65
C SER A 345 16.52 -5.05 -15.85
N GLU A 346 15.77 -5.40 -14.81
CA GLU A 346 14.72 -6.43 -14.84
C GLU A 346 13.32 -5.90 -15.21
N GLY A 347 13.20 -4.61 -15.56
CA GLY A 347 11.93 -4.00 -15.97
C GLY A 347 10.87 -4.03 -14.87
N GLU A 348 9.64 -4.44 -15.20
CA GLU A 348 8.50 -4.51 -14.26
C GLU A 348 8.77 -5.46 -13.09
N THR A 349 9.48 -6.57 -13.33
CA THR A 349 9.87 -7.50 -12.25
C THR A 349 10.79 -6.81 -11.25
N GLY A 350 11.71 -5.97 -11.72
CA GLY A 350 12.59 -5.18 -10.87
C GLY A 350 11.84 -4.15 -10.04
N VAL A 351 10.84 -3.48 -10.63
CA VAL A 351 9.95 -2.56 -9.91
C VAL A 351 9.20 -3.29 -8.79
N MET A 352 8.65 -4.47 -9.08
CA MET A 352 7.95 -5.28 -8.09
C MET A 352 8.86 -5.76 -6.97
N LYS A 353 10.06 -6.24 -7.30
CA LYS A 353 11.06 -6.64 -6.30
C LYS A 353 11.41 -5.48 -5.37
N ARG A 354 11.67 -4.29 -5.93
CA ARG A 354 11.94 -3.08 -5.15
C ARG A 354 10.78 -2.74 -4.22
N LEU A 355 9.55 -2.72 -4.74
CA LEU A 355 8.35 -2.41 -3.95
C LEU A 355 8.14 -3.42 -2.81
N THR A 356 8.30 -4.71 -3.07
CA THR A 356 8.19 -5.74 -2.03
C THR A 356 9.31 -5.61 -0.98
N SER A 357 10.53 -5.26 -1.38
CA SER A 357 11.62 -4.99 -0.44
C SER A 357 11.33 -3.77 0.44
N GLU A 358 10.82 -2.69 -0.14
CA GLU A 358 10.42 -1.49 0.62
C GLU A 358 9.31 -1.80 1.64
N ARG A 359 8.34 -2.65 1.27
CA ARG A 359 7.30 -3.16 2.20
C ARG A 359 7.89 -3.99 3.33
N TYR A 360 8.81 -4.90 3.02
CA TYR A 360 9.50 -5.70 4.04
C TYR A 360 10.26 -4.82 5.05
N ILE A 361 10.99 -3.81 4.57
CA ILE A 361 11.69 -2.87 5.44
C ILE A 361 10.71 -2.16 6.38
N LEU A 362 9.57 -1.69 5.86
CA LEU A 362 8.54 -1.05 6.67
C LEU A 362 7.86 -2.02 7.65
N ALA A 363 7.73 -3.30 7.31
CA ALA A 363 7.21 -4.32 8.22
C ALA A 363 8.24 -4.73 9.31
N CYS A 364 9.51 -4.37 9.13
CA CYS A 364 10.58 -4.68 10.08
C CYS A 364 10.96 -3.49 10.98
N VAL A 365 10.34 -2.32 10.81
CA VAL A 365 10.57 -1.20 11.75
C VAL A 365 10.04 -1.60 13.13
N VAL A 366 10.68 -1.14 14.20
CA VAL A 366 10.19 -1.45 15.55
C VAL A 366 8.76 -0.95 15.75
N GLY A 367 7.93 -1.66 16.52
CA GLY A 367 6.54 -1.26 16.76
C GLY A 367 6.38 0.16 17.31
N ASN A 368 7.34 0.60 18.13
CA ASN A 368 7.45 1.99 18.62
C ASN A 368 7.78 3.00 17.50
N SER A 369 7.94 2.61 16.25
CA SER A 369 8.00 3.53 15.09
C SER A 369 6.59 3.85 14.57
N LEU A 370 5.62 2.94 14.76
CA LEU A 370 4.29 2.99 14.16
C LEU A 370 3.20 3.25 15.21
N SER A 371 3.01 2.33 16.15
CA SER A 371 2.00 2.39 17.21
C SER A 371 2.67 2.22 18.58
N GLY A 372 3.00 3.33 19.23
CA GLY A 372 3.68 3.31 20.53
C GLY A 372 4.02 4.70 21.04
N ARG A 373 4.76 4.77 22.14
CA ARG A 373 5.31 6.06 22.61
C ARG A 373 6.38 6.54 21.64
N TRP A 374 6.56 7.84 21.53
CA TRP A 374 7.64 8.38 20.70
C TRP A 374 8.98 8.05 21.35
N MET A 375 9.94 7.60 20.55
CA MET A 375 11.30 7.29 20.98
C MET A 375 12.30 7.80 19.93
N SER A 376 13.46 8.26 20.38
CA SER A 376 14.58 8.55 19.47
C SER A 376 15.15 7.25 18.89
N ALA A 377 15.91 7.33 17.79
CA ALA A 377 16.53 6.15 17.18
C ALA A 377 17.46 5.43 18.17
N THR A 378 18.18 6.19 19.00
CA THR A 378 19.02 5.64 20.07
C THR A 378 18.20 4.95 21.15
N GLN A 379 17.07 5.52 21.57
CA GLN A 379 16.18 4.89 22.54
C GLN A 379 15.56 3.61 21.99
N MET A 380 15.11 3.63 20.73
CA MET A 380 14.58 2.43 20.07
C MET A 380 15.66 1.35 19.92
N ALA A 381 16.91 1.72 19.63
CA ALA A 381 18.02 0.79 19.61
C ALA A 381 18.30 0.18 20.99
N GLN A 382 18.26 0.98 22.05
CA GLN A 382 18.45 0.51 23.43
C GLN A 382 17.32 -0.42 23.89
N ASP A 383 16.08 -0.05 23.59
CA ASP A 383 14.87 -0.84 23.89
C ASP A 383 14.90 -2.18 23.16
N PHE A 384 15.21 -2.16 21.87
CA PHE A 384 15.39 -3.37 21.06
C PHE A 384 16.54 -4.24 21.57
N ALA A 385 17.59 -3.62 22.12
CA ALA A 385 18.72 -4.31 22.74
C ALA A 385 18.41 -4.92 24.12
N GLY A 386 17.20 -4.71 24.66
CA GLY A 386 16.85 -5.12 26.02
C GLY A 386 17.62 -4.38 27.11
N LEU A 387 18.20 -3.21 26.78
CA LEU A 387 18.89 -2.36 27.75
C LEU A 387 17.84 -1.57 28.55
N ALA A 388 18.13 -1.33 29.83
CA ALA A 388 17.24 -0.57 30.70
C ALA A 388 16.92 0.80 30.09
N GLU A 389 15.66 1.26 30.26
CA GLU A 389 15.22 2.57 29.78
C GLU A 389 16.19 3.66 30.25
N GLY A 390 16.94 4.22 29.30
CA GLY A 390 17.71 5.43 29.56
C GLY A 390 16.80 6.55 30.05
N ALA A 391 17.38 7.54 30.74
CA ALA A 391 16.63 8.70 31.21
C ALA A 391 15.71 9.25 30.10
N PRO A 392 14.46 9.66 30.43
CA PRO A 392 13.49 10.08 29.43
C PRO A 392 14.10 11.17 28.55
N ALA A 393 14.15 10.94 27.25
CA ALA A 393 14.61 11.95 26.30
C ALA A 393 13.82 13.23 26.54
N ARG A 394 14.51 14.38 26.54
CA ARG A 394 13.84 15.68 26.53
C ARG A 394 12.94 15.71 25.31
N VAL A 395 11.62 15.67 25.54
CA VAL A 395 10.62 15.80 24.48
C VAL A 395 10.81 17.18 23.87
N THR A 396 11.38 17.22 22.67
CA THR A 396 11.41 18.44 21.86
C THR A 396 9.98 18.82 21.52
N ALA A 397 9.65 20.11 21.60
CA ALA A 397 8.29 20.60 21.39
C ALA A 397 7.64 20.15 20.06
N ASN A 398 8.47 19.85 19.04
CA ASN A 398 8.04 19.30 17.75
C ASN A 398 8.86 18.04 17.41
N PRO A 399 8.42 16.85 17.84
CA PRO A 399 9.13 15.62 17.50
C PRO A 399 9.04 15.37 15.99
N LYS A 400 10.19 15.18 15.34
CA LYS A 400 10.25 14.72 13.95
C LYS A 400 9.84 13.24 13.90
N MET A 401 9.13 12.86 12.83
CA MET A 401 8.84 11.46 12.54
C MET A 401 10.14 10.67 12.50
N ASN A 402 10.15 9.54 13.21
CA ASN A 402 11.33 8.74 13.40
C ASN A 402 10.97 7.27 13.23
N LEU A 403 11.37 6.70 12.09
CA LEU A 403 11.26 5.27 11.86
C LEU A 403 12.62 4.64 12.11
N PHE A 404 12.68 3.54 12.84
CA PHE A 404 13.93 2.86 13.14
C PHE A 404 13.89 1.43 12.65
N LEU A 405 14.81 1.11 11.73
CA LEU A 405 15.11 -0.26 11.34
C LEU A 405 16.16 -0.80 12.30
N PRO A 406 15.84 -1.83 13.11
CA PRO A 406 16.78 -2.40 14.05
C PRO A 406 18.08 -2.81 13.38
N ALA A 407 19.17 -2.33 13.97
CA ALA A 407 20.47 -2.95 13.83
C ALA A 407 20.68 -3.86 15.04
N TYR A 408 21.10 -5.09 14.75
CA TYR A 408 21.64 -6.13 15.64
C TYR A 408 21.71 -5.85 17.15
N VAL A 409 21.12 -6.78 17.91
CA VAL A 409 21.78 -7.34 19.10
C VAL A 409 21.91 -8.85 18.90
N ALA A 410 23.10 -9.37 19.16
CA ALA A 410 23.44 -10.78 19.04
C ALA A 410 22.39 -11.72 19.68
N PRO A 411 22.05 -12.86 19.07
CA PRO A 411 22.81 -13.57 18.02
C PRO A 411 22.19 -13.58 16.59
N LEU A 412 20.97 -13.10 16.36
CA LEU A 412 20.24 -13.21 15.06
C LEU A 412 19.21 -12.06 15.00
N GLN A 413 18.91 -11.29 13.94
CA GLN A 413 19.22 -11.25 12.51
C GLN A 413 19.01 -9.79 12.02
N HIS A 414 19.77 -9.36 11.00
CA HIS A 414 19.64 -8.02 10.42
C HIS A 414 18.47 -7.96 9.42
N HIS A 415 17.51 -7.06 9.63
CA HIS A 415 16.38 -6.82 8.72
C HIS A 415 16.76 -6.08 7.41
N HIS A 416 18.04 -6.05 7.06
CA HIS A 416 18.52 -5.44 5.83
C HIS A 416 18.33 -6.41 4.66
N VAL A 417 17.90 -5.91 3.51
CA VAL A 417 17.63 -6.73 2.33
C VAL A 417 18.87 -6.83 1.46
N GLU A 418 19.42 -8.03 1.32
CA GLU A 418 20.48 -8.34 0.34
C GLU A 418 19.91 -8.64 -1.03
N SER A 419 18.82 -9.42 -1.09
CA SER A 419 18.12 -9.71 -2.34
C SER A 419 16.70 -10.21 -2.09
N LEU A 420 15.86 -10.15 -3.12
CA LEU A 420 14.48 -10.64 -3.07
C LEU A 420 14.16 -11.51 -4.29
N HIS A 421 13.50 -12.63 -4.06
CA HIS A 421 13.21 -13.66 -5.06
C HIS A 421 11.72 -14.04 -5.09
N PHE A 422 11.19 -14.26 -6.29
CA PHE A 422 9.81 -14.75 -6.54
C PHE A 422 9.76 -16.23 -6.92
N THR A 423 10.87 -16.93 -6.71
CA THR A 423 11.08 -18.32 -7.11
C THR A 423 11.78 -19.05 -5.99
N ALA A 424 11.43 -20.31 -5.79
CA ALA A 424 12.12 -21.16 -4.83
C ALA A 424 13.59 -21.40 -5.26
N PRO A 425 14.47 -21.74 -4.31
CA PRO A 425 15.82 -22.20 -4.61
C PRO A 425 15.80 -23.37 -5.60
N VAL A 426 16.83 -23.47 -6.44
CA VAL A 426 16.92 -24.54 -7.44
C VAL A 426 17.06 -25.88 -6.73
N ARG A 427 16.04 -26.74 -6.84
CA ARG A 427 16.08 -28.14 -6.40
C ARG A 427 15.99 -29.04 -7.64
N ALA A 428 16.87 -30.04 -7.73
CA ALA A 428 16.96 -30.96 -8.88
C ALA A 428 17.11 -30.25 -10.24
N GLY A 429 17.80 -29.11 -10.29
CA GLY A 429 18.08 -28.36 -11.52
C GLY A 429 16.93 -27.52 -12.06
N LEU A 430 15.76 -27.49 -11.40
CA LEU A 430 14.60 -26.71 -11.85
C LEU A 430 14.27 -25.59 -10.85
N ARG A 431 14.15 -24.36 -11.36
CA ARG A 431 13.69 -23.19 -10.59
C ARG A 431 12.16 -23.12 -10.69
N ARG A 432 11.46 -23.28 -9.57
CA ARG A 432 9.99 -23.20 -9.53
C ARG A 432 9.53 -21.83 -9.05
N PRO A 433 8.45 -21.27 -9.61
CA PRO A 433 7.85 -20.05 -9.06
C PRO A 433 7.32 -20.32 -7.65
N LEU A 434 7.50 -19.35 -6.76
CA LEU A 434 6.79 -19.36 -5.48
C LEU A 434 5.30 -19.09 -5.73
N HIS A 435 4.46 -19.46 -4.78
CA HIS A 435 3.09 -19.00 -4.71
C HIS A 435 3.05 -17.48 -4.92
N THR A 436 2.08 -16.99 -5.67
CA THR A 436 2.00 -15.59 -6.13
C THR A 436 1.97 -14.57 -4.97
N ALA A 437 1.45 -14.98 -3.82
CA ALA A 437 1.45 -14.18 -2.59
C ALA A 437 2.81 -14.16 -1.84
N LEU A 438 3.76 -15.03 -2.17
CA LEU A 438 5.00 -15.24 -1.41
C LEU A 438 6.24 -14.70 -2.13
N ALA A 439 7.13 -14.07 -1.38
CA ALA A 439 8.51 -13.81 -1.80
C ALA A 439 9.48 -14.34 -0.76
N VAL A 440 10.72 -14.58 -1.19
CA VAL A 440 11.84 -14.88 -0.30
C VAL A 440 12.74 -13.66 -0.23
N VAL A 441 12.96 -13.16 0.97
CA VAL A 441 13.93 -12.10 1.26
C VAL A 441 15.19 -12.74 1.81
N GLN A 442 16.31 -12.52 1.13
CA GLN A 442 17.63 -12.79 1.67
C GLN A 442 18.06 -11.59 2.50
N THR A 443 18.39 -11.84 3.76
CA THR A 443 19.13 -10.91 4.62
C THR A 443 20.56 -11.42 4.84
N PRO A 444 21.46 -10.63 5.44
CA PRO A 444 22.82 -11.10 5.74
C PRO A 444 22.87 -12.34 6.64
N GLY A 445 21.87 -12.53 7.50
CA GLY A 445 21.87 -13.61 8.49
C GLY A 445 20.84 -14.72 8.26
N ARG A 446 19.88 -14.55 7.34
CA ARG A 446 18.83 -15.53 7.08
C ARG A 446 18.03 -15.26 5.81
N GLU A 447 17.41 -16.31 5.29
CA GLU A 447 16.27 -16.20 4.39
C GLU A 447 14.93 -16.15 5.15
N TYR A 448 14.01 -15.31 4.68
CA TYR A 448 12.64 -15.22 5.18
C TYR A 448 11.62 -15.39 4.07
N PHE A 449 10.55 -16.13 4.34
CA PHE A 449 9.35 -16.15 3.51
C PHE A 449 8.44 -15.02 3.97
N ILE A 450 8.05 -14.16 3.04
CA ILE A 450 7.23 -12.98 3.32
C ILE A 450 6.01 -12.92 2.39
N LEU A 451 4.96 -12.25 2.84
CA LEU A 451 3.83 -11.88 2.01
C LEU A 451 4.20 -10.68 1.13
N ARG A 452 4.06 -10.80 -0.19
CA ARG A 452 4.46 -9.74 -1.15
C ARG A 452 3.73 -8.41 -0.94
N ASP A 453 2.51 -8.51 -0.42
CA ASP A 453 1.53 -7.44 -0.37
C ASP A 453 1.71 -6.49 0.81
N ASN A 454 2.26 -6.96 1.94
CA ASN A 454 2.49 -6.16 3.14
C ASN A 454 3.88 -6.35 3.76
N GLY A 455 4.72 -7.25 3.23
CA GLY A 455 6.08 -7.47 3.71
C GLY A 455 6.19 -8.33 4.97
N MET A 456 5.08 -8.84 5.50
CA MET A 456 5.07 -9.57 6.77
C MET A 456 5.65 -10.99 6.63
N GLN A 457 6.46 -11.41 7.61
CA GLN A 457 7.14 -12.71 7.64
C GLN A 457 6.19 -13.86 8.02
N VAL A 458 6.13 -14.88 7.18
CA VAL A 458 5.30 -16.09 7.35
C VAL A 458 6.14 -17.38 7.44
N GLY A 459 7.46 -17.26 7.40
CA GLY A 459 8.38 -18.39 7.46
C GLY A 459 9.84 -17.96 7.46
N CYS A 460 10.75 -18.91 7.58
CA CYS A 460 12.19 -18.70 7.58
C CYS A 460 12.94 -19.84 6.87
N GLU A 461 14.25 -19.70 6.73
CA GLU A 461 15.14 -20.68 6.10
C GLU A 461 15.02 -22.10 6.69
N GLU A 462 14.93 -22.22 8.01
CA GLU A 462 14.98 -23.50 8.73
C GLU A 462 13.65 -24.23 8.72
N ASP A 463 12.55 -23.50 8.93
CA ASP A 463 11.21 -24.07 9.04
C ASP A 463 10.45 -24.05 7.71
N GLY A 464 10.96 -23.31 6.71
CA GLY A 464 10.22 -23.01 5.48
C GLY A 464 9.05 -22.08 5.73
N VAL A 465 8.01 -22.20 4.90
CA VAL A 465 6.70 -21.56 5.16
C VAL A 465 6.04 -22.27 6.35
N ALA A 466 5.61 -21.50 7.36
CA ALA A 466 4.96 -22.07 8.54
C ALA A 466 3.70 -22.85 8.16
N ALA A 467 3.43 -23.96 8.88
CA ALA A 467 2.36 -24.89 8.53
C ALA A 467 0.98 -24.26 8.38
N VAL A 468 0.61 -23.34 9.27
CA VAL A 468 -0.67 -22.63 9.17
C VAL A 468 -0.77 -21.81 7.88
N TRP A 469 0.34 -21.21 7.44
CA TRP A 469 0.39 -20.45 6.20
C TRP A 469 0.44 -21.34 4.96
N MET A 470 1.07 -22.52 5.04
CA MET A 470 0.99 -23.53 3.98
C MET A 470 -0.46 -23.91 3.67
N ASP A 471 -1.26 -24.15 4.70
CA ASP A 471 -2.67 -24.50 4.57
C ASP A 471 -3.50 -23.33 4.01
N ILE A 472 -3.29 -22.11 4.53
CA ILE A 472 -4.01 -20.91 4.07
C ILE A 472 -3.69 -20.60 2.60
N LEU A 473 -2.42 -20.67 2.22
CA LEU A 473 -1.98 -20.33 0.87
C LEU A 473 -2.21 -21.48 -0.11
N GLY A 474 -2.18 -22.73 0.35
CA GLY A 474 -2.15 -23.91 -0.51
C GLY A 474 -0.78 -24.11 -1.16
N CYS A 475 0.29 -23.98 -0.38
CA CYS A 475 1.67 -24.18 -0.85
C CYS A 475 2.42 -25.20 0.02
N ASP A 476 3.53 -25.71 -0.48
CA ASP A 476 4.44 -26.57 0.28
C ASP A 476 5.41 -25.78 1.18
N ASN A 477 6.29 -26.49 1.88
CA ASN A 477 7.26 -25.87 2.81
C ASN A 477 8.27 -24.94 2.12
N SER A 478 8.45 -25.11 0.82
CA SER A 478 9.33 -24.28 0.01
C SER A 478 8.60 -23.08 -0.61
N GLY A 479 7.31 -22.92 -0.27
CA GLY A 479 6.45 -21.88 -0.78
C GLY A 479 6.02 -22.08 -2.23
N VAL A 480 6.18 -23.28 -2.79
CA VAL A 480 5.71 -23.61 -4.14
C VAL A 480 4.24 -24.01 -4.04
N ALA A 481 3.40 -23.47 -4.93
CA ALA A 481 1.98 -23.82 -4.94
C ALA A 481 1.79 -25.33 -5.11
N SER A 482 1.04 -25.94 -4.20
CA SER A 482 0.63 -27.33 -4.34
C SER A 482 -0.35 -27.37 -5.51
N GLY A 483 -0.01 -28.11 -6.57
CA GLY A 483 -0.92 -28.26 -7.72
C GLY A 483 -2.25 -28.83 -7.24
N VAL A 484 -3.28 -27.99 -7.20
CA VAL A 484 -4.68 -28.38 -7.01
C VAL A 484 -5.31 -28.60 -8.37
#